data_AF-A0A0C7QMQ3-F1
#
_entry.id   AF-A0A0C7QMQ3-F1
#
_cell.length_a   1.000
_cell.length_b   1.000
_cell.length_c   1.000
_cell.angle_alpha   90.00
_cell.angle_beta   90.00
_cell.angle_gamma   90.00
#
_symmetry.space_group_name_H-M   'P 1'
#
loop_
_entity.id
_entity.type
_entity.pdbx_description
1 polymer ?
#
loop_
_entity_poly.entity_id
_entity_poly.type
_entity_poly.pdbx_seq_one_letter_code
_entity_poly.pdbx_strand_id
1 'polypeptide(L)'
;MREVKLNINKNVLTVKSKDIVSVLNEREDFISVQDISENIKEDSIMAFDCKLDDSIFSIEEINDLLEELGEDAKLDDIQILFDDVRAFVKDATDEIESDLREKYSNDNIRCFFNVYSVDETFTDFKLVFVISFKEIGIASLTSLTEILGKKQLNGSSKFYS
;
A
#
# COMPACT_ATOMS: atom_id res chain seq x y z
N MET A 1 5.65 16.76 -5.77
CA MET A 1 4.77 16.91 -4.58
C MET A 1 3.37 17.26 -5.06
N ARG A 2 2.40 16.38 -4.85
CA ARG A 2 1.00 16.58 -5.25
C ARG A 2 0.20 17.19 -4.10
N GLU A 3 -0.81 17.98 -4.45
CA GLU A 3 -1.78 18.54 -3.52
C GLU A 3 -3.20 18.22 -4.00
N VAL A 4 -4.08 17.86 -3.07
CA VAL A 4 -5.51 17.62 -3.32
C VAL A 4 -6.32 18.65 -2.55
N LYS A 5 -7.27 19.29 -3.21
CA LYS A 5 -8.21 20.24 -2.58
C LYS A 5 -9.52 19.54 -2.26
N LEU A 6 -9.85 19.48 -0.98
CA LEU A 6 -11.09 18.95 -0.44
C LEU A 6 -12.05 20.10 -0.11
N ASN A 7 -13.28 20.02 -0.61
CA ASN A 7 -14.35 20.96 -0.23
C ASN A 7 -15.19 20.33 0.88
N ILE A 8 -15.01 20.79 2.12
CA ILE A 8 -15.69 20.25 3.30
C ILE A 8 -16.44 21.42 3.97
N ASN A 9 -17.77 21.32 4.07
CA ASN A 9 -18.60 22.32 4.77
C ASN A 9 -18.32 23.79 4.36
N LYS A 10 -18.09 24.06 3.07
CA LYS A 10 -17.72 25.37 2.49
C LYS A 10 -16.30 25.87 2.80
N ASN A 11 -15.47 25.06 3.47
CA ASN A 11 -14.03 25.28 3.63
C ASN A 11 -13.25 24.46 2.60
N VAL A 12 -12.15 25.03 2.11
CA VAL A 12 -11.20 24.32 1.24
C VAL A 12 -10.04 23.85 2.10
N LEU A 13 -9.94 22.54 2.31
CA LEU A 13 -8.78 21.92 2.94
C LEU A 13 -7.83 21.43 1.85
N THR A 14 -6.54 21.66 2.03
CA THR A 14 -5.51 21.17 1.09
C THR A 14 -4.74 20.04 1.75
N VAL A 15 -4.82 18.85 1.16
CA VAL A 15 -4.03 17.67 1.56
C VAL A 15 -2.79 17.62 0.69
N LYS A 16 -1.60 17.59 1.30
CA LYS A 16 -0.33 17.47 0.58
C LYS A 16 0.18 16.04 0.66
N SER A 17 0.77 15.55 -0.42
CA SER A 17 1.34 14.19 -0.43
C SER A 17 2.41 13.99 0.63
N LYS A 18 3.15 15.04 0.98
CA LYS A 18 4.11 15.02 2.09
C LYS A 18 3.45 14.74 3.46
N ASP A 19 2.26 15.30 3.71
CA ASP A 19 1.55 15.10 4.97
C ASP A 19 1.07 13.65 5.09
N ILE A 20 0.67 13.04 3.97
CA ILE A 20 0.33 11.62 3.89
C ILE A 20 1.56 10.74 4.11
N VAL A 21 2.70 11.07 3.49
CA VAL A 21 3.96 10.36 3.73
C VAL A 21 4.34 10.40 5.21
N SER A 22 4.15 11.52 5.91
CA SER A 22 4.35 11.59 7.36
C SER A 22 3.42 10.63 8.12
N VAL A 23 2.12 10.61 7.80
CA VAL A 23 1.16 9.69 8.45
C VAL A 23 1.54 8.23 8.24
N LEU A 24 1.93 7.86 7.01
CA LEU A 24 2.31 6.48 6.70
C LEU A 24 3.62 6.07 7.40
N ASN A 25 4.61 6.96 7.50
CA ASN A 25 5.87 6.70 8.20
C ASN A 25 5.75 6.74 9.74
N GLU A 26 4.65 7.25 10.29
CA GLU A 26 4.39 7.19 11.74
C GLU A 26 3.92 5.79 12.17
N ARG A 27 3.50 4.93 11.24
CA ARG A 27 3.12 3.54 11.51
C ARG A 27 4.35 2.65 11.52
N GLU A 28 4.40 1.73 12.49
CA GLU A 28 5.47 0.73 12.61
C GLU A 28 5.47 -0.27 11.45
N ASP A 29 4.33 -0.41 10.76
CA ASP A 29 4.16 -1.32 9.61
C ASP A 29 5.01 -0.91 8.38
N PHE A 30 5.43 0.35 8.26
CA PHE A 30 6.11 0.87 7.07
C PHE A 30 7.53 1.32 7.37
N ILE A 31 8.52 0.65 6.77
CA ILE A 31 9.92 1.07 6.84
C ILE A 31 10.20 2.24 5.89
N SER A 32 9.52 2.29 4.75
CA SER A 32 9.77 3.32 3.75
C SER A 32 8.55 3.64 2.91
N VAL A 33 8.32 4.92 2.67
CA VAL A 33 7.21 5.44 1.87
C VAL A 33 7.72 6.52 0.92
N GLN A 34 7.52 6.32 -0.38
CA GLN A 34 7.92 7.26 -1.41
C GLN A 34 6.71 7.76 -2.22
N ASP A 35 6.56 9.07 -2.35
CA ASP A 35 5.53 9.67 -3.19
C ASP A 35 5.81 9.38 -4.68
N ILE A 36 4.86 8.70 -5.32
CA ILE A 36 4.87 8.40 -6.76
C ILE A 36 3.66 9.01 -7.46
N SER A 37 2.98 9.96 -6.83
CA SER A 37 1.76 10.59 -7.34
C SER A 37 2.00 11.33 -8.66
N GLU A 38 3.24 11.72 -8.97
CA GLU A 38 3.66 12.25 -10.28
C GLU A 38 3.33 11.33 -11.47
N ASN A 39 3.14 10.04 -11.22
CA ASN A 39 2.75 9.06 -12.23
C ASN A 39 1.24 8.98 -12.48
N ILE A 40 0.43 9.72 -11.71
CA ILE A 40 -1.04 9.68 -11.74
C ILE A 40 -1.57 10.93 -12.41
N LYS A 41 -2.52 10.80 -13.35
CA LYS A 41 -3.10 11.96 -14.03
C LYS A 41 -4.21 12.61 -13.19
N GLU A 42 -4.92 11.81 -12.40
CA GLU A 42 -6.05 12.22 -11.59
C GLU A 42 -5.60 13.01 -10.36
N ASP A 43 -5.94 14.30 -10.30
CA ASP A 43 -5.54 15.19 -9.21
C ASP A 43 -6.14 14.84 -7.85
N SER A 44 -7.21 14.06 -7.83
CA SER A 44 -7.87 13.58 -6.61
C SER A 44 -7.22 12.30 -6.05
N ILE A 45 -6.15 11.79 -6.66
CA ILE A 45 -5.52 10.54 -6.28
C ILE A 45 -4.06 10.79 -5.94
N MET A 46 -3.63 10.21 -4.82
CA MET A 46 -2.23 10.08 -4.44
C MET A 46 -1.82 8.62 -4.46
N ALA A 47 -0.56 8.37 -4.81
CA ALA A 47 0.00 7.04 -4.85
C ALA A 47 1.39 7.04 -4.23
N PHE A 48 1.70 5.97 -3.51
CA PHE A 48 2.93 5.79 -2.76
C PHE A 48 3.54 4.42 -3.07
N ASP A 49 4.86 4.40 -3.25
CA ASP A 49 5.65 3.17 -3.31
C ASP A 49 6.17 2.90 -1.89
N CYS A 50 5.74 1.79 -1.31
CA CYS A 50 5.93 1.48 0.10
C CYS A 50 6.70 0.16 0.27
N LYS A 51 7.51 0.12 1.33
CA LYS A 51 8.13 -1.10 1.84
C LYS A 51 7.65 -1.35 3.27
N LEU A 52 7.18 -2.56 3.53
CA LEU A 52 6.74 -2.97 4.86
C LEU A 52 7.92 -3.40 5.73
N ASP A 53 7.68 -3.41 7.03
CA ASP A 53 8.61 -3.96 8.01
C ASP A 53 8.66 -5.48 7.95
N ASP A 54 9.87 -6.04 8.07
CA ASP A 54 10.11 -7.47 8.01
C ASP A 54 9.74 -8.18 9.31
N SER A 55 9.63 -7.45 10.42
CA SER A 55 9.15 -7.96 11.71
C SER A 55 7.64 -8.18 11.76
N ILE A 56 6.89 -7.71 10.76
CA ILE A 56 5.44 -7.94 10.64
C ILE A 56 5.14 -9.44 10.55
N PHE A 57 6.05 -10.20 9.94
CA PHE A 57 6.00 -11.65 9.90
C PHE A 57 7.25 -12.18 10.57
N SER A 58 7.10 -12.99 11.62
CA SER A 58 8.31 -13.50 12.25
C SER A 58 9.03 -14.44 11.28
N ILE A 59 10.34 -14.23 11.14
CA ILE A 59 11.21 -15.12 10.36
C ILE A 59 11.10 -16.55 10.90
N GLU A 60 10.81 -16.74 12.19
CA GLU A 60 10.53 -18.04 12.79
C GLU A 60 9.21 -18.63 12.29
N GLU A 61 8.09 -17.89 12.23
CA GLU A 61 6.84 -18.39 11.63
C GLU A 61 7.00 -18.71 10.14
N ILE A 62 7.71 -17.86 9.39
CA ILE A 62 7.98 -18.10 7.97
C ILE A 62 8.89 -19.32 7.81
N ASN A 63 9.97 -19.44 8.59
CA ASN A 63 10.90 -20.56 8.49
C ASN A 63 10.28 -21.85 9.00
N ASP A 64 9.51 -21.85 10.08
CA ASP A 64 8.78 -23.01 10.58
C ASP A 64 7.81 -23.51 9.51
N LEU A 65 7.10 -22.58 8.85
CA LEU A 65 6.23 -22.91 7.72
C LEU A 65 7.04 -23.45 6.53
N LEU A 66 8.12 -22.79 6.12
CA LEU A 66 8.98 -23.24 5.01
C LEU A 66 9.66 -24.58 5.30
N GLU A 67 10.04 -24.85 6.54
CA GLU A 67 10.60 -26.13 7.01
C GLU A 67 9.52 -27.22 7.06
N GLU A 68 8.29 -26.91 7.49
CA GLU A 68 7.13 -27.81 7.39
C GLU A 68 6.81 -28.16 5.93
N LEU A 69 6.98 -27.19 5.02
CA LEU A 69 6.71 -27.35 3.59
C LEU A 69 7.83 -28.08 2.84
N GLY A 70 9.09 -27.98 3.30
CA GLY A 70 10.25 -28.65 2.71
C GLY A 70 10.55 -28.28 1.25
N GLU A 71 11.40 -29.07 0.57
CA GLU A 71 11.69 -28.91 -0.88
C GLU A 71 10.48 -29.22 -1.80
N ASP A 72 9.36 -29.70 -1.23
CA ASP A 72 8.12 -30.07 -1.93
C ASP A 72 7.01 -29.02 -1.79
N ALA A 73 7.31 -27.82 -1.24
CA ALA A 73 6.36 -26.72 -1.08
C ALA A 73 5.55 -26.52 -2.37
N LYS A 74 4.23 -26.76 -2.31
CA LYS A 74 3.38 -26.64 -3.50
C LYS A 74 3.08 -25.18 -3.75
N LEU A 75 2.73 -24.89 -5.00
CA LEU A 75 2.27 -23.56 -5.41
C LEU A 75 1.13 -23.05 -4.50
N ASP A 76 0.30 -23.97 -4.01
CA ASP A 76 -0.82 -23.70 -3.10
C ASP A 76 -0.36 -23.19 -1.72
N ASP A 77 0.76 -23.69 -1.21
CA ASP A 77 1.28 -23.31 0.13
C ASP A 77 1.91 -21.92 0.10
N ILE A 78 2.65 -21.62 -0.98
CA ILE A 78 3.15 -20.27 -1.25
C ILE A 78 1.98 -19.29 -1.41
N GLN A 79 0.90 -19.71 -2.07
CA GLN A 79 -0.28 -18.86 -2.25
C GLN A 79 -0.95 -18.51 -0.93
N ILE A 80 -1.02 -19.44 0.04
CA ILE A 80 -1.57 -19.17 1.38
C ILE A 80 -0.74 -18.09 2.09
N LEU A 81 0.59 -18.19 2.08
CA LEU A 81 1.46 -17.19 2.68
C LEU A 81 1.28 -15.80 2.03
N PHE A 82 1.15 -15.76 0.70
CA PHE A 82 0.82 -14.52 -0.01
C PHE A 82 -0.55 -13.96 0.38
N ASP A 83 -1.55 -14.82 0.58
CA ASP A 83 -2.89 -14.41 0.97
C ASP A 83 -2.90 -13.85 2.40
N ASP A 84 -2.13 -14.42 3.32
CA ASP A 84 -1.96 -13.92 4.70
C ASP A 84 -1.29 -12.54 4.71
N VAL A 85 -0.24 -12.36 3.90
CA VAL A 85 0.41 -11.06 3.71
C VAL A 85 -0.60 -10.03 3.20
N ARG A 86 -1.41 -10.40 2.20
CA ARG A 86 -2.44 -9.52 1.66
C ARG A 86 -3.52 -9.21 2.70
N ALA A 87 -3.88 -10.17 3.56
CA ALA A 87 -4.86 -9.95 4.63
C ALA A 87 -4.35 -8.93 5.64
N PHE A 88 -3.11 -9.07 6.10
CA PHE A 88 -2.47 -8.10 7.00
C PHE A 88 -2.46 -6.68 6.39
N VAL A 89 -1.97 -6.56 5.15
CA VAL A 89 -1.89 -5.25 4.48
C VAL A 89 -3.27 -4.64 4.26
N LYS A 90 -4.28 -5.48 4.03
CA LYS A 90 -5.67 -5.03 3.91
C LYS A 90 -6.17 -4.44 5.21
N ASP A 91 -5.91 -5.08 6.35
CA ASP A 91 -6.35 -4.57 7.65
C ASP A 91 -5.67 -3.23 7.98
N ALA A 92 -4.36 -3.12 7.75
CA ALA A 92 -3.64 -1.84 7.86
C ALA A 92 -4.21 -0.77 6.90
N THR A 93 -4.57 -1.16 5.67
CA THR A 93 -5.19 -0.25 4.69
C THR A 93 -6.55 0.27 5.15
N ASP A 94 -7.39 -0.60 5.73
CA ASP A 94 -8.72 -0.25 6.22
C ASP A 94 -8.64 0.69 7.44
N GLU A 95 -7.67 0.48 8.33
CA GLU A 95 -7.39 1.38 9.45
C GLU A 95 -6.95 2.77 8.95
N ILE A 96 -5.98 2.84 8.04
CA ILE A 96 -5.52 4.11 7.45
C ILE A 96 -6.67 4.82 6.75
N GLU A 97 -7.52 4.08 6.03
CA GLU A 97 -8.72 4.65 5.41
C GLU A 97 -9.65 5.29 6.45
N SER A 98 -9.90 4.61 7.57
CA SER A 98 -10.71 5.12 8.67
C SER A 98 -10.11 6.41 9.26
N ASP A 99 -8.83 6.41 9.58
CA ASP A 99 -8.13 7.55 10.16
C ASP A 99 -8.17 8.77 9.24
N LEU A 100 -7.97 8.57 7.94
CA LEU A 100 -8.01 9.64 6.94
C LEU A 100 -9.43 10.20 6.76
N ARG A 101 -10.45 9.34 6.77
CA ARG A 101 -11.86 9.77 6.72
C ARG A 101 -12.22 10.62 7.91
N GLU A 102 -11.81 10.22 9.11
CA GLU A 102 -12.04 10.98 10.34
C GLU A 102 -11.30 12.32 10.29
N LYS A 103 -9.98 12.28 10.05
CA LYS A 103 -9.09 13.46 10.00
C LYS A 103 -9.57 14.53 9.03
N TYR A 104 -10.08 14.12 7.87
CA TYR A 104 -10.55 15.04 6.84
C TYR A 104 -12.07 15.16 6.77
N SER A 105 -12.82 14.52 7.66
CA SER A 105 -14.29 14.51 7.66
C SER A 105 -14.88 14.27 6.26
N ASN A 106 -14.33 13.27 5.56
CA ASN A 106 -14.66 12.97 4.16
C ASN A 106 -14.83 11.47 3.95
N ASP A 107 -16.07 11.00 4.04
CA ASP A 107 -16.44 9.59 3.87
C ASP A 107 -16.15 9.05 2.46
N ASN A 108 -15.86 9.91 1.48
CA ASN A 108 -15.52 9.50 0.12
C ASN A 108 -14.05 9.10 -0.04
N ILE A 109 -13.22 9.28 0.98
CA ILE A 109 -11.84 8.77 0.94
C ILE A 109 -11.88 7.25 0.80
N ARG A 110 -11.07 6.73 -0.13
CA ARG A 110 -10.89 5.29 -0.35
C ARG A 110 -9.41 4.99 -0.47
N CYS A 111 -8.95 3.98 0.26
CA CYS A 111 -7.58 3.48 0.17
C CYS A 111 -7.58 2.11 -0.53
N PHE A 112 -6.51 1.81 -1.26
CA PHE A 112 -6.32 0.50 -1.86
C PHE A 112 -4.84 0.23 -2.03
N PHE A 113 -4.47 -1.04 -2.11
CA PHE A 113 -3.07 -1.44 -2.26
C PHE A 113 -2.90 -2.52 -3.33
N ASN A 114 -1.65 -2.71 -3.74
CA ASN A 114 -1.23 -3.91 -4.44
C ASN A 114 0.22 -4.25 -4.06
N VAL A 115 0.42 -5.42 -3.42
CA VAL A 115 1.74 -6.00 -3.21
C VAL A 115 2.27 -6.44 -4.59
N TYR A 116 3.40 -5.88 -5.01
CA TYR A 116 3.97 -6.14 -6.35
C TYR A 116 5.28 -6.90 -6.31
N SER A 117 5.95 -6.97 -5.15
CA SER A 117 7.16 -7.76 -4.96
C SER A 117 7.18 -8.31 -3.55
N VAL A 118 7.57 -9.58 -3.47
CA VAL A 118 7.97 -10.28 -2.25
C VAL A 118 9.26 -11.01 -2.61
N ASP A 119 10.29 -10.90 -1.78
CA ASP A 119 11.54 -11.63 -1.99
C ASP A 119 11.36 -13.11 -1.66
N GLU A 120 12.33 -13.92 -2.09
CA GLU A 120 12.32 -15.37 -1.89
C GLU A 120 12.38 -15.77 -0.40
N THR A 121 12.81 -14.86 0.46
CA THR A 121 12.87 -15.05 1.92
C THR A 121 11.65 -14.52 2.66
N PHE A 122 10.65 -13.94 1.96
CA PHE A 122 9.45 -13.36 2.56
C PHE A 122 9.75 -12.34 3.67
N THR A 123 10.80 -11.55 3.45
CA THR A 123 11.26 -10.48 4.35
C THR A 123 11.22 -9.10 3.70
N ASP A 124 11.03 -9.01 2.38
CA ASP A 124 11.00 -7.75 1.63
C ASP A 124 9.68 -7.62 0.87
N PHE A 125 8.67 -7.06 1.54
CA PHE A 125 7.37 -6.79 0.94
C PHE A 125 7.31 -5.37 0.40
N LYS A 126 7.08 -5.24 -0.91
CA LYS A 126 6.89 -3.96 -1.58
C LYS A 126 5.50 -3.87 -2.17
N LEU A 127 4.86 -2.73 -1.93
CA LEU A 127 3.50 -2.48 -2.35
C LEU A 127 3.33 -1.08 -2.91
N VAL A 128 2.33 -0.93 -3.77
CA VAL A 128 1.80 0.39 -4.10
C VAL A 128 0.59 0.65 -3.21
N PHE A 129 0.57 1.80 -2.56
CA PHE A 129 -0.57 2.29 -1.78
C PHE A 129 -1.22 3.47 -2.50
N VAL A 130 -2.53 3.43 -2.69
CA VAL A 130 -3.30 4.45 -3.41
C VAL A 130 -4.40 5.01 -2.53
N ILE A 131 -4.54 6.32 -2.55
CA ILE A 131 -5.58 7.04 -1.83
C ILE A 131 -6.37 7.88 -2.84
N SER A 132 -7.66 7.60 -2.95
CA SER A 132 -8.61 8.48 -3.62
C SER A 132 -9.29 9.39 -2.60
N PHE A 133 -9.30 10.69 -2.87
CA PHE A 133 -9.96 11.70 -2.06
C PHE A 133 -11.37 12.05 -2.55
N LYS A 134 -11.87 11.27 -3.51
CA LYS A 134 -13.22 11.34 -4.06
C LYS A 134 -13.85 9.96 -4.15
N GLU A 135 -15.16 9.95 -4.34
CA GLU A 135 -15.89 8.72 -4.64
C GLU A 135 -15.32 8.06 -5.90
N ILE A 136 -15.00 6.78 -5.79
CA ILE A 136 -14.43 5.97 -6.85
C ILE A 136 -14.88 4.52 -6.66
N GLY A 137 -15.15 3.82 -7.77
CA GLY A 137 -15.47 2.41 -7.73
C GLY A 137 -14.24 1.56 -7.43
N ILE A 138 -14.43 0.48 -6.66
CA ILE A 138 -13.36 -0.47 -6.30
C ILE A 138 -12.61 -0.96 -7.54
N ALA A 139 -13.32 -1.33 -8.62
CA ALA A 139 -12.68 -1.81 -9.85
C ALA A 139 -11.70 -0.79 -10.48
N SER A 140 -11.97 0.51 -10.35
CA SER A 140 -11.06 1.55 -10.83
C SER A 140 -9.82 1.67 -9.96
N LEU A 141 -9.96 1.57 -8.63
CA LEU A 141 -8.83 1.53 -7.71
C LEU A 141 -7.96 0.29 -7.92
N THR A 142 -8.58 -0.90 -8.06
CA THR A 142 -7.89 -2.16 -8.35
C THR A 142 -7.10 -2.07 -9.65
N SER A 143 -7.73 -1.60 -10.72
CA SER A 143 -7.04 -1.46 -12.01
C SER A 143 -5.85 -0.49 -11.93
N LEU A 144 -6.01 0.61 -11.18
CA LEU A 144 -4.95 1.59 -10.99
C LEU A 144 -3.77 1.03 -10.18
N THR A 145 -4.03 0.37 -9.05
CA THR A 145 -2.96 -0.22 -8.21
C THR A 145 -2.22 -1.33 -8.95
N GLU A 146 -2.90 -2.15 -9.74
CA GLU A 146 -2.26 -3.18 -10.59
C GLU A 146 -1.32 -2.57 -11.64
N ILE A 147 -1.75 -1.52 -12.33
CA ILE A 147 -0.93 -0.82 -13.34
C ILE A 147 0.32 -0.23 -12.68
N LEU A 148 0.15 0.41 -11.52
CA LEU A 148 1.26 0.98 -10.78
C LEU A 148 2.21 -0.09 -10.26
N GLY A 149 1.69 -1.19 -9.69
CA GLY A 149 2.50 -2.31 -9.22
C GLY A 149 3.35 -2.91 -10.34
N LYS A 150 2.75 -3.16 -11.53
CA LYS A 150 3.50 -3.61 -12.71
C LYS A 150 4.58 -2.62 -13.13
N LYS A 151 4.30 -1.31 -13.06
CA LYS A 151 5.28 -0.28 -13.38
C LYS A 151 6.45 -0.29 -12.39
N GLN A 152 6.17 -0.42 -11.10
CA GLN A 152 7.19 -0.51 -10.05
C GLN A 152 8.06 -1.76 -10.21
N LEU A 153 7.44 -2.93 -10.41
CA LEU A 153 8.12 -4.19 -10.65
C LEU A 153 9.06 -4.14 -11.86
N ASN A 154 8.68 -3.43 -12.92
CA ASN A 154 9.50 -3.26 -14.13
C ASN A 154 10.60 -2.18 -13.99
N GLY A 155 11.04 -1.89 -12.76
CA GLY A 155 12.20 -1.03 -12.48
C GLY A 155 11.88 0.46 -12.34
N SER A 156 10.61 0.85 -12.22
CA SER A 156 10.27 2.24 -11.83
C SER A 156 10.35 2.48 -10.32
N SER A 157 10.45 1.40 -9.53
CA SER A 157 10.54 1.55 -8.09
C SER A 157 11.86 2.18 -7.70
N LYS A 158 11.76 3.21 -6.87
CA LYS A 158 12.88 3.97 -6.33
C LYS A 158 13.66 3.17 -5.26
N PHE A 159 13.30 1.91 -5.03
CA PHE A 159 14.06 0.96 -4.21
C PHE A 159 15.11 0.18 -5.00
N TYR A 160 15.06 0.18 -6.35
CA TYR A 160 16.00 -0.54 -7.22
C TYR A 160 17.04 0.37 -7.90
N SER A 161 17.20 1.62 -7.41
CA SER A 161 18.19 2.59 -7.90
C SER A 161 19.51 2.53 -7.13
#